data_AF-A0A1V4Z8G9-F1
#
_entry.id   AF-A0A1V4Z8G9-F1
#
_cell.length_a   1.000
_cell.length_b   1.000
_cell.length_c   1.000
_cell.angle_alpha   90.00
_cell.angle_beta   90.00
_cell.angle_gamma   90.00
#
_symmetry.space_group_name_H-M   'P 1'
#
loop_
_entity.id
_entity.type
_entity.pdbx_description
1 polymer ?
#
loop_
_entity_poly.entity_id
_entity_poly.type
_entity_poly.pdbx_seq_one_letter_code
_entity_poly.pdbx_strand_id
1 'polypeptide(L)'
;MPVWVNDMADGVPVNVHKIKEPLLAALLTLLLSGLGQIYNGQVKKGIVFLLFDIVAGIALAILIFFGSFIAGILTIWAGGIGMCCCIPMAFVAFVWRIYFAYDAYKTAGQINQGVVIYDWFN
;
A
#
# COMPACT_ATOMS: atom_id res chain seq x y z
N MET A 1 13.74 30.61 -0.86
CA MET A 1 14.82 30.86 0.12
C MET A 1 14.71 29.77 1.18
N PRO A 2 15.77 29.01 1.47
CA PRO A 2 15.64 27.78 2.25
C PRO A 2 15.46 28.10 3.75
N VAL A 3 14.55 27.37 4.39
CA VAL A 3 13.92 27.60 5.71
C VAL A 3 14.86 27.21 6.86
N TRP A 4 16.07 27.79 6.95
CA TRP A 4 17.09 27.32 7.91
C TRP A 4 17.64 28.37 8.88
N VAL A 5 17.03 29.55 9.01
CA VAL A 5 17.62 30.64 9.84
C VAL A 5 16.78 31.04 11.06
N ASN A 6 15.48 30.70 11.15
CA ASN A 6 14.63 31.21 12.24
C ASN A 6 14.26 30.17 13.33
N ASP A 7 14.60 28.90 13.17
CA ASP A 7 14.15 27.84 14.11
C ASP A 7 14.98 27.76 15.42
N MET A 8 15.97 28.64 15.60
CA MET A 8 16.86 28.64 16.77
C MET A 8 16.44 29.65 17.87
N ALA A 9 15.46 30.53 17.62
CA ALA A 9 15.15 31.64 18.53
C ALA A 9 14.13 31.29 19.65
N ASP A 10 13.36 30.22 19.52
CA ASP A 10 12.09 30.13 20.26
C ASP A 10 12.03 29.05 21.35
N GLY A 11 13.05 28.20 21.50
CA GLY A 11 13.07 27.13 22.52
C GLY A 11 11.96 26.06 22.37
N VAL A 12 11.12 26.18 21.34
CA VAL A 12 10.12 25.18 20.94
C VAL A 12 10.82 24.17 20.03
N PRO A 13 10.63 22.85 20.22
CA PRO A 13 11.12 21.88 19.27
C PRO A 13 10.40 22.10 17.94
N VAL A 14 11.04 22.78 17.00
CA VAL A 14 10.57 22.83 15.63
C VAL A 14 10.66 21.40 15.13
N ASN A 15 9.50 20.78 14.92
CA ASN A 15 9.42 19.51 14.22
C ASN A 15 9.81 19.79 12.77
N VAL A 16 11.12 19.76 12.50
CA VAL A 16 11.67 19.91 11.15
C VAL A 16 11.12 18.75 10.33
N HIS A 17 10.05 19.03 9.60
CA HIS A 17 9.39 18.01 8.81
C HIS A 17 10.32 17.66 7.67
N LYS A 18 10.97 16.48 7.77
CA LYS A 18 11.92 16.03 6.76
C LYS A 18 11.16 15.85 5.45
N ILE A 19 11.53 16.60 4.42
CA ILE A 19 10.93 16.48 3.08
C ILE A 19 11.08 15.02 2.64
N LYS A 20 9.96 14.36 2.35
CA LYS A 20 9.90 12.96 1.95
C LYS A 20 9.78 12.87 0.44
N GLU A 21 10.46 11.91 -0.17
CA GLU A 21 10.35 11.65 -1.60
C GLU A 21 9.07 10.83 -1.86
N PRO A 22 7.99 11.43 -2.44
CA PRO A 22 6.71 10.74 -2.60
C PRO A 22 6.80 9.59 -3.60
N LEU A 23 7.74 9.68 -4.55
CA LEU A 23 8.02 8.60 -5.50
C LEU A 23 8.65 7.37 -4.80
N LEU A 24 9.51 7.60 -3.81
CA LEU A 24 10.13 6.53 -3.02
C LEU A 24 9.09 5.83 -2.14
N ALA A 25 8.15 6.58 -1.55
CA ALA A 25 7.04 6.03 -0.79
C ALA A 25 6.13 5.14 -1.66
N ALA A 26 5.83 5.59 -2.88
CA ALA A 26 5.04 4.82 -3.85
C ALA A 26 5.75 3.54 -4.29
N LEU A 27 7.05 3.61 -4.59
CA LEU A 27 7.88 2.44 -4.90
C LEU A 27 7.95 1.44 -3.75
N LEU A 28 8.05 1.93 -2.51
CA LEU A 28 7.99 1.07 -1.31
C LEU A 28 6.64 0.36 -1.18
N THR A 29 5.52 1.07 -1.41
CA THR A 29 4.17 0.49 -1.40
C THR A 29 3.95 -0.52 -2.53
N LEU A 30 4.61 -0.32 -3.67
CA LEU A 30 4.55 -1.22 -4.81
C LEU A 30 5.27 -2.55 -4.52
N LEU A 31 6.30 -2.52 -3.67
CA LEU A 31 6.98 -3.72 -3.20
C LEU A 31 6.17 -4.45 -2.10
N LEU A 32 5.65 -3.71 -1.12
CA LEU A 32 4.73 -4.20 -0.09
C LEU A 32 3.77 -3.08 0.32
N SER A 33 2.46 -3.33 0.23
CA SER A 33 1.39 -2.34 0.44
C SER A 33 1.57 -1.48 1.71
N GLY A 34 2.10 -2.05 2.80
CA GLY A 34 2.30 -1.36 4.08
C GLY A 34 3.59 -0.53 4.22
N LEU A 35 4.61 -0.74 3.38
CA LEU A 35 5.92 -0.09 3.57
C LEU A 35 5.90 1.41 3.31
N GLY A 36 5.18 1.89 2.29
CA GLY A 36 5.09 3.32 2.01
C GLY A 36 4.31 4.10 3.07
N GLN A 37 3.33 3.47 3.73
CA GLN A 37 2.63 4.09 4.86
C GLN A 37 3.49 4.16 6.12
N ILE A 38 4.31 3.14 6.40
CA ILE A 38 5.32 3.17 7.46
C ILE A 38 6.37 4.27 7.17
N TYR A 39 6.81 4.41 5.92
CA TYR A 39 7.73 5.47 5.50
C TYR A 39 7.13 6.88 5.72
N ASN A 40 5.83 7.03 5.48
CA ASN A 40 5.10 8.27 5.73
C ASN A 40 4.94 8.59 7.23
N GLY A 41 5.21 7.65 8.13
CA GLY A 41 5.06 7.82 9.58
C GLY A 41 3.70 7.36 10.11
N GLN A 42 2.83 6.83 9.24
CA GLN A 42 1.57 6.19 9.61
C GLN A 42 1.81 4.70 9.88
N VAL A 43 2.58 4.41 10.93
CA VAL A 43 3.01 3.04 11.24
C VAL A 43 1.81 2.12 11.53
N LYS A 44 0.78 2.62 12.23
CA LYS A 44 -0.39 1.80 12.57
C LYS A 44 -1.20 1.44 11.33
N LYS A 45 -1.52 2.41 10.47
CA LYS A 45 -2.19 2.11 9.18
C LYS A 45 -1.36 1.19 8.30
N GLY A 46 -0.05 1.44 8.19
CA GLY A 46 0.85 0.61 7.41
C GLY A 46 0.90 -0.85 7.86
N ILE A 47 0.90 -1.12 9.18
CA ILE A 47 0.83 -2.49 9.71
C ILE A 47 -0.51 -3.16 9.37
N VAL A 48 -1.64 -2.46 9.53
CA VAL A 48 -2.97 -3.00 9.20
C VAL A 48 -3.04 -3.38 7.72
N PHE A 49 -2.56 -2.52 6.83
CA PHE A 49 -2.54 -2.82 5.39
C PHE A 49 -1.52 -3.90 5.02
N LEU A 50 -0.39 -4.00 5.70
CA LEU A 50 0.59 -5.07 5.50
C LEU A 50 -0.01 -6.43 5.88
N LEU A 51 -0.68 -6.52 7.03
CA LEU A 51 -1.35 -7.74 7.48
C LEU A 51 -2.49 -8.12 6.53
N PHE A 52 -3.29 -7.15 6.09
CA PHE A 52 -4.35 -7.38 5.11
C PHE A 52 -3.79 -7.90 3.78
N ASP A 53 -2.71 -7.30 3.27
CA ASP A 53 -2.07 -7.71 2.01
C ASP A 53 -1.47 -9.12 2.10
N ILE A 54 -0.91 -9.51 3.25
CA ILE A 54 -0.43 -10.88 3.50
C ILE A 54 -1.59 -11.88 3.51
N VAL A 55 -2.66 -11.59 4.26
CA VAL A 55 -3.83 -12.49 4.35
C VAL A 55 -4.53 -12.61 3.00
N ALA A 56 -4.77 -11.48 2.33
CA ALA A 56 -5.37 -11.46 1.00
C ALA A 56 -4.49 -12.16 -0.04
N GLY A 57 -3.17 -11.97 0.02
CA GLY A 57 -2.21 -12.65 -0.86
C GLY A 57 -2.20 -14.16 -0.66
N ILE A 58 -2.21 -14.64 0.58
CA ILE A 58 -2.29 -16.07 0.90
C ILE A 58 -3.65 -16.65 0.47
N ALA A 59 -4.75 -15.96 0.75
CA ALA A 59 -6.09 -16.41 0.33
C ALA A 59 -6.20 -16.49 -1.20
N LEU A 60 -5.68 -15.49 -1.93
CA LEU A 60 -5.64 -15.51 -3.40
C LEU A 60 -4.76 -16.65 -3.91
N ALA A 61 -3.59 -16.88 -3.31
CA ALA A 61 -2.71 -17.99 -3.68
C ALA A 61 -3.39 -19.35 -3.47
N ILE A 62 -4.03 -19.57 -2.31
CA ILE A 62 -4.80 -20.80 -2.05
C ILE A 62 -5.93 -20.95 -3.06
N LEU A 63 -6.68 -19.88 -3.32
CA LEU A 63 -7.81 -19.91 -4.25
C LEU A 63 -7.36 -20.20 -5.69
N ILE A 64 -6.23 -19.65 -6.12
CA ILE A 64 -5.66 -19.93 -7.44
C ILE A 64 -5.13 -21.37 -7.49
N PHE A 65 -4.36 -21.82 -6.50
CA PHE A 65 -3.77 -23.16 -6.52
C PHE A 65 -4.82 -24.27 -6.33
N PHE A 66 -5.67 -24.20 -5.30
CA PHE A 66 -6.71 -25.20 -5.07
C PHE A 66 -7.89 -25.05 -6.02
N GLY A 67 -8.35 -23.81 -6.27
CA GLY A 67 -9.50 -23.54 -7.12
C GLY A 67 -9.22 -23.86 -8.58
N SER A 68 -8.07 -23.45 -9.14
CA SER A 68 -7.73 -23.75 -10.54
C SER A 68 -7.40 -25.24 -10.74
N PHE A 69 -6.86 -25.92 -9.72
CA PHE A 69 -6.55 -27.35 -9.81
C PHE A 69 -7.83 -28.20 -9.78
N ILE A 70 -8.74 -27.95 -8.83
CA ILE A 70 -10.02 -28.68 -8.74
C ILE A 70 -10.95 -28.32 -9.91
N ALA A 71 -11.12 -27.03 -10.21
CA ALA A 71 -11.97 -26.59 -11.32
C ALA A 71 -11.39 -27.00 -12.68
N GLY A 72 -10.06 -27.02 -12.84
CA GLY A 72 -9.38 -27.52 -14.02
C GLY A 72 -9.65 -29.00 -14.27
N ILE A 73 -9.53 -29.85 -13.25
CA ILE A 73 -9.83 -31.30 -13.35
C ILE A 73 -11.31 -31.54 -13.70
N LEU A 74 -12.23 -30.82 -13.05
CA LEU A 74 -13.67 -30.99 -13.27
C LEU A 74 -14.15 -30.47 -14.64
N THR A 75 -13.45 -29.50 -15.24
CA THR A 75 -13.86 -28.85 -16.50
C THR A 75 -12.99 -29.25 -17.70
N ILE A 76 -12.23 -30.35 -17.61
CA ILE A 76 -11.42 -30.90 -18.72
C ILE A 76 -12.21 -31.04 -20.02
N TRP A 77 -13.49 -31.44 -19.95
CA TRP A 77 -14.37 -31.59 -21.11
C TRP A 77 -14.86 -30.28 -21.72
N ALA A 78 -14.76 -29.17 -20.98
CA ALA A 78 -15.14 -27.82 -21.40
C ALA A 78 -13.92 -26.90 -21.64
N GLY A 79 -12.70 -27.48 -21.71
CA GLY A 79 -11.48 -26.73 -22.02
C GLY A 79 -10.86 -25.96 -20.84
N GLY A 80 -11.21 -26.29 -19.58
CA GLY A 80 -10.55 -25.69 -18.42
C GLY A 80 -11.00 -24.27 -18.07
N ILE A 81 -12.28 -23.94 -18.28
CA ILE A 81 -12.89 -22.61 -17.98
C ILE A 81 -12.72 -22.20 -16.51
N GLY A 82 -12.45 -23.14 -15.60
CA GLY A 82 -12.16 -22.86 -14.19
C GLY A 82 -11.05 -21.80 -13.97
N MET A 83 -10.13 -21.66 -14.93
CA MET A 83 -9.06 -20.65 -14.87
C MET A 83 -9.54 -19.22 -15.22
N CYS A 84 -10.64 -19.08 -15.98
CA CYS A 84 -11.18 -17.77 -16.39
C CYS A 84 -11.79 -16.98 -15.23
N CYS A 85 -12.31 -17.67 -14.19
CA CYS A 85 -12.89 -17.07 -13.00
C CYS A 85 -11.87 -16.29 -12.15
N CYS A 86 -10.60 -16.69 -12.25
CA CYS A 86 -9.51 -16.16 -11.45
C CYS A 86 -8.95 -14.85 -12.03
N ILE A 87 -9.12 -14.62 -13.34
CA ILE A 87 -8.58 -13.45 -14.05
C ILE A 87 -9.22 -12.13 -13.56
N PRO A 88 -10.56 -11.99 -13.43
CA PRO A 88 -11.17 -10.77 -12.91
C PRO A 88 -10.74 -10.47 -11.47
N MET A 89 -10.56 -11.50 -10.65
CA MET A 89 -10.21 -11.36 -9.24
C MET A 89 -8.74 -10.97 -9.06
N ALA A 90 -7.84 -11.50 -9.90
CA ALA A 90 -6.45 -11.04 -9.99
C ALA A 90 -6.37 -9.60 -10.50
N PHE A 91 -7.22 -9.21 -11.45
CA PHE A 91 -7.30 -7.83 -11.94
C PHE A 91 -7.76 -6.87 -10.84
N VAL A 92 -8.79 -7.22 -10.07
CA VAL A 92 -9.23 -6.44 -8.91
C VAL A 92 -8.12 -6.29 -7.87
N ALA A 93 -7.39 -7.37 -7.56
CA ALA A 93 -6.25 -7.30 -6.64
C ALA A 93 -5.12 -6.39 -7.17
N PHE A 94 -4.88 -6.39 -8.48
CA PHE A 94 -3.88 -5.53 -9.12
C PHE A 94 -4.29 -4.04 -9.06
N VAL A 95 -5.54 -3.74 -9.39
CA VAL A 95 -6.11 -2.38 -9.29
C VAL A 95 -6.06 -1.88 -7.84
N TRP A 96 -6.37 -2.75 -6.88
CA TRP A 96 -6.29 -2.45 -5.45
C TRP A 96 -4.87 -2.04 -5.03
N ARG A 97 -3.84 -2.76 -5.48
CA ARG A 97 -2.45 -2.38 -5.19
C ARG A 97 -2.04 -1.02 -5.78
N ILE A 98 -2.51 -0.70 -6.98
CA ILE A 98 -2.27 0.62 -7.59
C ILE A 98 -2.96 1.73 -6.79
N TYR A 99 -4.19 1.50 -6.33
CA TYR A 99 -4.91 2.46 -5.49
C TYR A 99 -4.16 2.74 -4.17
N PHE A 100 -3.65 1.70 -3.51
CA PHE A 100 -2.86 1.86 -2.30
C PHE A 100 -1.53 2.61 -2.53
N ALA A 101 -0.86 2.36 -3.65
CA ALA A 101 0.32 3.10 -4.04
C ALA A 101 0.01 4.59 -4.28
N TYR A 102 -1.14 4.90 -4.90
CA TYR A 102 -1.59 6.27 -5.11
C TYR A 102 -1.91 6.99 -3.79
N ASP A 103 -2.58 6.32 -2.85
CA ASP A 103 -2.91 6.90 -1.54
C ASP A 103 -1.64 7.20 -0.72
N ALA A 104 -0.65 6.30 -0.75
CA ALA A 104 0.65 6.51 -0.12
C ALA A 104 1.43 7.68 -0.76
N TYR A 105 1.38 7.81 -2.09
CA TYR A 105 1.99 8.92 -2.82
C TYR A 105 1.36 10.27 -2.43
N LYS A 106 0.03 10.35 -2.42
CA LYS A 106 -0.69 11.57 -2.06
C LYS A 106 -0.43 11.98 -0.61
N THR A 107 -0.39 11.00 0.29
CA THR A 107 -0.09 11.23 1.71
C THR A 107 1.32 11.80 1.90
N ALA A 108 2.32 11.29 1.17
CA ALA A 108 3.67 11.84 1.20
C ALA A 108 3.73 13.30 0.69
N GLY A 109 2.93 13.63 -0.34
CA GLY A 109 2.80 15.00 -0.83
C GLY A 109 2.17 15.96 0.18
N GLN A 110 1.16 15.51 0.92
CA GLN A 110 0.50 16.31 1.97
C GLN A 110 1.41 16.57 3.16
N ILE A 111 2.20 15.57 3.56
CA ILE A 111 3.29 15.67 4.54
C ILE A 111 4.27 16.77 4.13
N ASN A 112 4.73 16.77 2.87
CA ASN A 112 5.63 17.81 2.36
C ASN A 112 5.03 19.22 2.34
N GLN A 113 3.70 19.33 2.27
CA GLN A 113 2.97 20.60 2.33
C GLN A 113 2.75 21.09 3.77
N GLY A 114 3.25 20.37 4.77
CA GLY A 114 3.08 20.71 6.19
C GLY A 114 1.69 20.37 6.73
N VAL A 115 0.89 19.57 6.00
CA VAL A 115 -0.41 19.10 6.49
C VAL A 115 -0.19 18.07 7.59
N VAL A 116 -0.81 18.29 8.75
CA VAL A 116 -0.77 17.34 9.87
C VAL A 116 -1.66 16.15 9.50
N ILE A 117 -1.02 15.01 9.24
CA ILE A 117 -1.71 13.77 8.89
C ILE A 117 -1.90 12.94 10.16
N TYR A 118 -3.17 12.71 10.54
CA TYR A 118 -3.53 11.88 11.67
C TYR A 118 -3.41 10.38 11.35
N ASP A 119 -2.91 9.63 12.33
CA ASP A 119 -2.96 8.18 12.30
C ASP A 119 -4.38 7.71 12.65
N TRP A 120 -4.81 6.50 12.27
CA TRP A 120 -6.22 6.10 12.45
C TRP A 120 -6.67 6.01 13.91
N PHE A 121 -5.73 6.05 14.85
CA PHE A 121 -5.97 5.89 16.27
C PHE A 121 -5.44 7.08 17.09
N ASN A 122 -5.29 8.26 16.48
CA ASN A 122 -4.79 9.46 17.15
C ASN A 122 -5.47 10.73 16.63
#